data_AF-A0A527G7B1-F1
#
_entry.id   AF-A0A527G7B1-F1
#
_cell.length_a   1.000
_cell.length_b   1.000
_cell.length_c   1.000
_cell.angle_alpha   90.00
_cell.angle_beta   90.00
_cell.angle_gamma   90.00
#
_symmetry.space_group_name_H-M   'P 1'
#
loop_
_entity.id
_entity.type
_entity.pdbx_description
1 polymer ?
#
loop_
_entity_poly.entity_id
_entity_poly.type
_entity_poly.pdbx_seq_one_letter_code
_entity_poly.pdbx_strand_id
1 'polypeptide(L)'
;RTQTGAKLEKIIHEADRALYLAKAGGRNCARLFDPTDPQSSDESENIAALLKIAIGQNLVSLVYQPIQDVKSDRVEAVEALMRLKMLDGTSVPPSLFIPVAERTGAILELGRWAIRTVCAELLADDHVRVVSVNVSPIQLKTPGFATSVATILG
;
A
#
# COMPACT_ATOMS: atom_id res chain seq x y z
N ARG A 1 29.91 -8.09 19.85
CA ARG A 1 28.51 -7.75 20.23
C ARG A 1 27.64 -7.27 19.05
N THR A 2 28.23 -6.89 17.92
CA THR A 2 27.53 -6.36 16.72
C THR A 2 26.86 -7.44 15.84
N GLN A 3 27.31 -8.69 15.93
CA GLN A 3 26.85 -9.80 15.08
C GLN A 3 25.44 -10.31 15.43
N THR A 4 24.98 -10.10 16.66
CA THR A 4 23.67 -10.57 17.13
C THR A 4 22.52 -9.70 16.60
N GLY A 5 22.76 -8.39 16.41
CA GLY A 5 21.76 -7.46 15.86
C GLY A 5 21.44 -7.77 14.39
N ALA A 6 22.47 -7.93 13.55
CA ALA A 6 22.28 -8.28 12.14
C ALA A 6 21.60 -9.64 11.94
N LYS A 7 21.86 -10.62 12.83
CA LYS A 7 21.18 -11.92 12.80
C LYS A 7 19.71 -11.82 13.20
N LEU A 8 19.37 -10.98 14.19
CA LEU A 8 18.00 -10.75 14.61
C LEU A 8 17.19 -10.02 13.53
N GLU A 9 17.74 -8.96 12.94
CA GLU A 9 17.12 -8.22 11.84
C GLU A 9 16.83 -9.14 10.65
N LYS A 10 17.76 -10.03 10.32
CA LYS A 10 17.57 -11.04 9.27
C LYS A 10 16.38 -11.97 9.60
N ILE A 11 16.31 -12.51 10.81
CA ILE A 11 15.21 -13.41 11.23
C ILE A 11 13.87 -12.68 11.19
N ILE A 12 13.80 -11.43 11.65
CA ILE A 12 12.59 -10.60 11.58
C ILE A 12 12.17 -10.41 10.12
N HIS A 13 13.13 -10.09 9.24
CA HIS A 13 12.87 -9.91 7.82
C HIS A 13 12.34 -11.19 7.14
N GLU A 14 12.92 -12.33 7.47
CA GLU A 14 12.49 -13.65 6.98
C GLU A 14 11.08 -14.00 7.47
N ALA A 15 10.77 -13.72 8.74
CA ALA A 15 9.45 -13.93 9.32
C ALA A 15 8.38 -13.03 8.70
N ASP A 16 8.70 -11.74 8.49
CA ASP A 16 7.80 -10.80 7.81
C ASP A 16 7.49 -11.26 6.39
N ARG A 17 8.48 -11.80 5.66
CA ARG A 17 8.26 -12.35 4.31
C ARG A 17 7.30 -13.53 4.32
N ALA A 18 7.51 -14.47 5.24
CA ALA A 18 6.65 -15.65 5.37
C ALA A 18 5.21 -15.24 5.75
N LEU A 19 5.05 -14.34 6.71
CA LEU A 19 3.77 -13.77 7.12
C LEU A 19 3.06 -13.08 5.96
N TYR A 20 3.83 -12.32 5.19
CA TYR A 20 3.34 -11.59 4.04
C TYR A 20 2.79 -12.52 2.95
N LEU A 21 3.55 -13.55 2.58
CA LEU A 21 3.12 -14.55 1.61
C LEU A 21 1.94 -15.40 2.12
N ALA A 22 1.86 -15.63 3.43
CA ALA A 22 0.68 -16.23 4.04
C ALA A 22 -0.56 -15.35 3.83
N LYS A 23 -0.49 -14.05 4.17
CA LYS A 23 -1.61 -13.10 3.95
C LYS A 23 -2.08 -13.05 2.50
N ALA A 24 -1.17 -13.12 1.53
CA ALA A 24 -1.51 -13.16 0.11
C ALA A 24 -2.25 -14.46 -0.30
N GLY A 25 -1.98 -15.57 0.39
CA GLY A 25 -2.64 -16.87 0.17
C GLY A 25 -4.04 -16.99 0.79
N GLY A 26 -4.54 -15.96 1.48
CA GLY A 26 -5.87 -15.94 2.09
C GLY A 26 -5.86 -15.88 3.62
N ARG A 27 -7.04 -15.94 4.24
CA ARG A 27 -7.18 -15.95 5.71
C ARG A 27 -6.94 -17.36 6.26
N ASN A 28 -6.51 -17.43 7.52
CA ASN A 28 -6.33 -18.68 8.29
C ASN A 28 -5.25 -19.63 7.74
N CYS A 29 -4.12 -19.09 7.31
CA CYS A 29 -2.96 -19.87 6.87
C CYS A 29 -1.69 -19.43 7.60
N ALA A 30 -0.74 -20.35 7.71
CA ALA A 30 0.59 -20.10 8.23
C ALA A 30 1.60 -20.58 7.19
N ARG A 31 2.67 -19.81 7.01
CA ARG A 31 3.76 -20.15 6.10
C ARG A 31 5.07 -20.04 6.86
N LEU A 32 5.96 -21.00 6.64
CA LEU A 32 7.34 -20.89 7.08
C LEU A 32 8.13 -20.11 6.03
N PHE A 33 9.19 -19.45 6.45
CA PHE A 33 10.12 -18.85 5.50
C PHE A 33 10.73 -19.96 4.64
N ASP A 34 10.51 -19.89 3.34
CA ASP A 34 11.21 -20.72 2.37
C ASP A 34 12.16 -19.82 1.57
N PRO A 35 13.49 -20.01 1.63
CA PRO A 35 14.46 -19.22 0.87
C PRO A 35 14.26 -19.34 -0.66
N THR A 36 13.59 -20.39 -1.13
CA THR A 36 13.23 -20.63 -2.54
C THR A 36 11.89 -20.02 -2.94
N ASP A 37 11.08 -19.56 -1.97
CA ASP A 37 9.99 -18.63 -2.29
C ASP A 37 10.61 -17.48 -3.07
N PRO A 38 10.03 -17.06 -4.21
CA PRO A 38 10.64 -16.07 -5.09
C PRO A 38 11.10 -14.86 -4.29
N GLN A 39 12.39 -14.89 -3.93
CA GLN A 39 13.23 -13.74 -3.95
C GLN A 39 13.59 -13.64 -5.39
N SER A 40 13.15 -12.59 -6.04
CA SER A 40 14.19 -11.91 -6.75
C SER A 40 14.32 -10.55 -6.11
N SER A 41 15.55 -10.28 -5.62
CA SER A 41 16.02 -8.90 -5.52
C SER A 41 15.56 -8.17 -6.78
N ASP A 42 15.66 -8.82 -7.95
CA ASP A 42 15.17 -8.37 -9.24
C ASP A 42 13.68 -8.01 -9.27
N GLU A 43 12.72 -8.81 -8.77
CA GLU A 43 11.30 -8.44 -8.73
C GLU A 43 11.06 -7.24 -7.81
N SER A 44 11.68 -7.23 -6.63
CA SER A 44 11.59 -6.08 -5.72
C SER A 44 12.24 -4.83 -6.30
N GLU A 45 13.35 -4.97 -7.03
CA GLU A 45 14.08 -3.91 -7.72
C GLU A 45 13.28 -3.39 -8.92
N ASN A 46 12.64 -4.29 -9.68
CA ASN A 46 11.75 -3.95 -10.78
C ASN A 46 10.55 -3.17 -10.26
N ILE A 47 9.92 -3.61 -9.17
CA ILE A 47 8.82 -2.87 -8.53
C ILE A 47 9.34 -1.53 -7.98
N ALA A 48 10.52 -1.49 -7.35
CA ALA A 48 11.09 -0.25 -6.85
C ALA A 48 11.35 0.76 -7.98
N ALA A 49 11.87 0.30 -9.12
CA ALA A 49 12.05 1.11 -10.32
C ALA A 49 10.71 1.58 -10.89
N LEU A 50 9.72 0.69 -10.96
CA LEU A 50 8.35 0.97 -11.41
C LEU A 50 7.70 2.05 -10.53
N LEU A 51 7.80 1.94 -9.21
CA LEU A 51 7.20 2.87 -8.26
C LEU A 51 7.71 4.30 -8.42
N LYS A 52 8.96 4.50 -8.87
CA LYS A 52 9.52 5.83 -9.16
C LYS A 52 8.81 6.54 -10.30
N ILE A 53 8.24 5.80 -11.25
CA ILE A 53 7.55 6.35 -12.43
C ILE A 53 6.03 6.17 -12.36
N ALA A 54 5.53 5.40 -11.40
CA ALA A 54 4.17 4.86 -11.45
C ALA A 54 3.07 5.93 -11.46
N ILE A 55 3.23 7.02 -10.69
CA ILE A 55 2.28 8.14 -10.72
C ILE A 55 2.34 8.86 -12.06
N GLY A 56 3.54 9.24 -12.52
CA GLY A 56 3.71 10.00 -13.77
C GLY A 56 3.32 9.24 -15.03
N GLN A 57 3.31 7.90 -14.98
CA GLN A 57 2.93 7.00 -16.07
C GLN A 57 1.52 6.42 -15.92
N ASN A 58 0.70 6.92 -14.97
CA ASN A 58 -0.67 6.43 -14.72
C ASN A 58 -0.74 4.91 -14.46
N LEU A 59 0.28 4.34 -13.84
CA LEU A 59 0.35 2.92 -13.47
C LEU A 59 -0.27 2.65 -12.11
N VAL A 60 -0.51 3.69 -11.32
CA VAL A 60 -1.26 3.64 -10.06
C VAL A 60 -2.70 4.10 -10.30
N SER A 61 -3.65 3.37 -9.75
CA SER A 61 -5.05 3.79 -9.69
C SER A 61 -5.67 3.50 -8.33
N LEU A 62 -6.85 4.05 -8.08
CA LEU A 62 -7.69 3.70 -6.93
C LEU A 62 -8.91 2.92 -7.43
N VAL A 63 -9.29 1.89 -6.68
CA VAL A 63 -10.61 1.28 -6.78
C VAL A 63 -11.33 1.45 -5.44
N TYR A 64 -12.66 1.48 -5.48
CA TYR A 64 -13.47 1.85 -4.34
C TYR A 64 -14.36 0.70 -3.92
N GLN A 65 -14.21 0.24 -2.67
CA GLN A 65 -15.05 -0.81 -2.09
C GLN A 65 -16.16 -0.17 -1.24
N PRO A 66 -17.44 -0.38 -1.55
CA PRO A 66 -18.55 0.17 -0.77
C PRO A 66 -18.58 -0.36 0.67
N ILE A 67 -18.87 0.55 1.61
CA ILE A 67 -19.17 0.25 3.01
C ILE A 67 -20.66 0.60 3.22
N GLN A 68 -21.45 -0.42 3.53
CA GLN A 68 -22.90 -0.31 3.64
C GLN A 68 -23.37 -0.37 5.10
N ASP A 69 -24.36 0.45 5.42
CA ASP A 69 -25.12 0.30 6.66
C ASP A 69 -26.09 -0.88 6.53
N VAL A 70 -25.92 -1.89 7.40
CA VAL A 70 -26.66 -3.16 7.31
C VAL A 70 -28.17 -2.98 7.55
N LYS A 71 -28.59 -1.92 8.25
CA LYS A 71 -30.01 -1.69 8.57
C LYS A 71 -30.75 -1.00 7.44
N SER A 72 -30.11 -0.06 6.77
CA SER A 72 -30.70 0.79 5.74
C SER A 72 -30.35 0.35 4.31
N ASP A 73 -29.40 -0.56 4.15
CA ASP A 73 -28.87 -1.04 2.86
C ASP A 73 -28.28 0.09 1.98
N ARG A 74 -27.90 1.20 2.62
CA ARG A 74 -27.32 2.37 1.95
C ARG A 74 -25.80 2.33 2.04
N VAL A 75 -25.14 2.69 0.95
CA VAL A 75 -23.70 2.95 0.94
C VAL A 75 -23.44 4.26 1.69
N GLU A 76 -22.74 4.19 2.82
CA GLU A 76 -22.43 5.36 3.63
C GLU A 76 -21.01 5.88 3.40
N ALA A 77 -20.12 4.97 3.02
CA ALA A 77 -18.71 5.26 2.81
C ALA A 77 -18.12 4.35 1.72
N VAL A 78 -16.92 4.65 1.26
CA VAL A 78 -16.11 3.74 0.44
C VAL A 78 -14.69 3.62 1.00
N GLU A 79 -14.09 2.45 0.86
CA GLU A 79 -12.67 2.26 1.08
C GLU A 79 -11.91 2.42 -0.25
N ALA A 80 -10.96 3.35 -0.28
CA ALA A 80 -10.06 3.56 -1.41
C ALA A 80 -8.88 2.59 -1.33
N LEU A 81 -8.77 1.72 -2.33
CA LEU A 81 -7.77 0.66 -2.40
C LEU A 81 -6.86 0.89 -3.61
N MET A 82 -5.57 1.09 -3.33
CA MET A 82 -4.57 1.31 -4.37
C MET A 82 -4.39 0.07 -5.25
N ARG A 83 -4.20 0.30 -6.54
CA ARG A 83 -3.83 -0.71 -7.55
C ARG A 83 -2.60 -0.22 -8.28
N LEU A 84 -1.73 -1.17 -8.63
CA LEU A 84 -0.54 -0.92 -9.42
C LEU A 84 -0.56 -1.86 -10.62
N LYS A 85 -0.09 -1.38 -11.76
CA LYS A 85 0.13 -2.19 -12.97
C LYS A 85 1.57 -2.07 -13.44
N MET A 86 2.08 -3.14 -14.03
CA MET A 86 3.31 -3.14 -14.80
C MET A 86 3.11 -2.33 -16.09
N LEU A 87 4.21 -2.00 -16.78
CA LEU A 87 4.16 -1.28 -18.06
C LEU A 87 3.40 -2.04 -19.15
N ASP A 88 3.37 -3.36 -19.08
CA ASP A 88 2.60 -4.23 -19.98
C ASP A 88 1.11 -4.36 -19.61
N GLY A 89 0.67 -3.70 -18.53
CA GLY A 89 -0.70 -3.72 -18.03
C GLY A 89 -1.01 -4.82 -17.01
N THR A 90 -0.07 -5.71 -16.71
CA THR A 90 -0.22 -6.77 -15.71
C THR A 90 -0.47 -6.17 -14.32
N SER A 91 -1.48 -6.65 -13.60
CA SER A 91 -1.78 -6.14 -12.25
C SER A 91 -0.77 -6.64 -11.23
N VAL A 92 -0.25 -5.72 -10.42
CA VAL A 92 0.63 -6.01 -9.29
C VAL A 92 -0.20 -5.93 -8.01
N PRO A 93 -0.29 -7.02 -7.23
CA PRO A 93 -1.13 -7.04 -6.04
C PRO A 93 -0.59 -6.06 -4.97
N PRO A 94 -1.45 -5.38 -4.20
CA PRO A 94 -1.05 -4.46 -3.12
C PRO A 94 -0.12 -5.08 -2.11
N SER A 95 -0.35 -6.36 -1.85
CA SER A 95 0.51 -7.13 -1.01
C SER A 95 1.97 -7.01 -1.51
N LEU A 96 2.25 -7.11 -2.81
CA LEU A 96 3.62 -7.19 -3.33
C LEU A 96 4.31 -5.82 -3.33
N PHE A 97 3.60 -4.77 -3.75
CA PHE A 97 4.22 -3.47 -3.95
C PHE A 97 4.21 -2.56 -2.71
N ILE A 98 3.28 -2.71 -1.77
CA ILE A 98 3.21 -1.87 -0.57
C ILE A 98 4.48 -2.03 0.30
N PRO A 99 4.99 -3.24 0.60
CA PRO A 99 6.24 -3.40 1.36
C PRO A 99 7.45 -2.80 0.63
N VAL A 100 7.48 -2.88 -0.71
CA VAL A 100 8.54 -2.25 -1.51
C VAL A 100 8.43 -0.73 -1.43
N ALA A 101 7.21 -0.18 -1.53
CA ALA A 101 6.97 1.25 -1.40
C ALA A 101 7.35 1.77 -0.01
N GLU A 102 7.08 0.99 1.04
CA GLU A 102 7.45 1.31 2.42
C GLU A 102 8.97 1.38 2.59
N ARG A 103 9.67 0.32 2.18
CA ARG A 103 11.14 0.24 2.29
C ARG A 103 11.88 1.26 1.43
N THR A 104 11.32 1.64 0.28
CA THR A 104 11.92 2.62 -0.64
C THR A 104 11.51 4.07 -0.35
N GLY A 105 10.53 4.28 0.54
CA GLY A 105 9.95 5.60 0.82
C GLY A 105 8.91 6.07 -0.21
N ALA A 106 8.70 5.34 -1.31
CA ALA A 106 7.69 5.68 -2.31
C ALA A 106 6.26 5.73 -1.71
N ILE A 107 6.01 5.02 -0.61
CA ILE A 107 4.72 5.04 0.09
C ILE A 107 4.30 6.45 0.53
N LEU A 108 5.25 7.34 0.79
CA LEU A 108 4.97 8.72 1.19
C LEU A 108 4.34 9.51 0.04
N GLU A 109 4.87 9.36 -1.17
CA GLU A 109 4.35 10.02 -2.36
C GLU A 109 3.05 9.39 -2.83
N LEU A 110 2.98 8.06 -2.87
CA LEU A 110 1.77 7.30 -3.20
C LEU A 110 0.60 7.64 -2.27
N GLY A 111 0.85 7.73 -0.96
CA GLY A 111 -0.16 8.09 0.01
C GLY A 111 -0.68 9.51 -0.18
N ARG A 112 0.21 10.49 -0.44
CA ARG A 112 -0.19 11.87 -0.75
C ARG A 112 -0.98 11.96 -2.06
N TRP A 113 -0.56 11.20 -3.07
CA TRP A 113 -1.28 11.09 -4.34
C TRP A 113 -2.68 10.53 -4.09
N ALA A 114 -2.82 9.41 -3.37
CA ALA A 114 -4.10 8.79 -3.09
C ALA A 114 -5.07 9.74 -2.36
N ILE A 115 -4.59 10.47 -1.34
CA ILE A 115 -5.40 11.44 -0.60
C ILE A 115 -5.87 12.58 -1.52
N ARG A 116 -4.97 13.15 -2.34
CA ARG A 116 -5.37 14.17 -3.32
C ARG A 116 -6.40 13.64 -4.31
N THR A 117 -6.21 12.42 -4.82
CA THR A 117 -7.11 11.81 -5.78
C THR A 117 -8.52 11.64 -5.19
N VAL A 118 -8.66 11.09 -3.98
CA VAL A 118 -9.99 10.94 -3.37
C VAL A 118 -10.66 12.28 -3.06
N CYS A 119 -9.90 13.28 -2.63
CA CYS A 119 -10.44 14.62 -2.40
C CYS A 119 -10.95 15.25 -3.70
N ALA A 120 -10.18 15.10 -4.79
CA ALA A 120 -10.53 15.68 -6.08
C ALA A 120 -11.65 14.91 -6.81
N GLU A 121 -11.68 13.57 -6.74
CA GLU A 121 -12.60 12.75 -7.54
C GLU A 121 -13.90 12.38 -6.81
N LEU A 122 -13.87 12.19 -5.48
CA LEU A 122 -15.03 11.66 -4.75
C LEU A 122 -15.70 12.68 -3.85
N LEU A 123 -14.90 13.53 -3.19
CA LEU A 123 -15.44 14.49 -2.24
C LEU A 123 -15.87 15.80 -2.92
N ALA A 124 -15.17 16.23 -3.98
CA ALA A 124 -15.51 17.46 -4.69
C ALA A 124 -16.89 17.42 -5.35
N ASP A 125 -17.30 16.25 -5.87
CA ASP A 125 -18.56 16.06 -6.59
C ASP A 125 -19.68 15.44 -5.72
N ASP A 126 -19.48 15.40 -4.39
CA ASP A 126 -20.39 14.80 -3.39
C ASP A 126 -20.87 13.37 -3.77
N HIS A 127 -20.01 12.62 -4.46
CA HIS A 127 -20.30 11.25 -4.91
C HIS A 127 -20.42 10.29 -3.73
N VAL A 128 -19.62 10.49 -2.67
CA VAL A 128 -19.65 9.71 -1.45
C VAL A 128 -19.37 10.62 -0.25
N ARG A 129 -20.14 10.46 0.82
CA ARG A 129 -20.00 11.27 2.05
C ARG A 129 -18.68 11.05 2.78
N VAL A 130 -18.18 9.81 2.78
CA VAL A 130 -16.99 9.41 3.54
C VAL A 130 -16.12 8.48 2.70
N VAL A 131 -14.82 8.77 2.65
CA VAL A 131 -13.83 7.92 2.00
C VAL A 131 -12.76 7.52 3.01
N SER A 132 -12.55 6.22 3.17
CA SER A 132 -11.46 5.65 3.96
C SER A 132 -10.21 5.48 3.09
N VAL A 133 -9.09 6.07 3.50
CA VAL A 133 -7.78 5.90 2.83
C VAL A 133 -6.83 5.17 3.77
N ASN A 134 -6.19 4.12 3.26
CA ASN A 134 -5.21 3.35 4.01
C ASN A 134 -3.90 4.14 4.18
N VAL A 135 -3.32 4.12 5.38
CA VAL A 135 -2.09 4.85 5.73
C VAL A 135 -1.06 3.90 6.31
N SER A 136 0.16 3.91 5.76
CA SER A 136 1.27 3.12 6.27
C SER A 136 1.79 3.67 7.61
N PRO A 137 2.31 2.80 8.52
CA PRO A 137 3.02 3.23 9.72
C PRO A 137 4.18 4.20 9.45
N ILE A 138 4.84 4.08 8.29
CA ILE A 138 5.94 4.98 7.90
C ILE A 138 5.43 6.40 7.65
N GLN A 139 4.26 6.54 7.02
CA GLN A 139 3.61 7.83 6.83
C GLN A 139 3.25 8.47 8.17
N LEU A 140 2.65 7.70 9.09
CA LEU A 140 2.26 8.22 10.41
C LEU A 140 3.46 8.68 11.25
N LYS A 141 4.62 8.03 11.10
CA LYS A 141 5.87 8.41 11.77
C LYS A 141 6.58 9.59 11.09
N THR A 142 6.19 9.94 9.87
CA THR A 142 6.85 11.02 9.11
C THR A 142 6.44 12.37 9.67
N PRO A 143 7.40 13.22 10.10
CA PRO A 143 7.09 14.57 10.57
C PRO A 143 6.31 15.36 9.52
N GLY A 144 5.27 16.08 9.98
CA GLY A 144 4.44 16.90 9.10
C GLY A 144 3.44 16.12 8.25
N PHE A 145 3.25 14.80 8.46
CA PHE A 145 2.21 14.05 7.75
C PHE A 145 0.82 14.65 7.97
N ALA A 146 0.40 14.88 9.22
CA ALA A 146 -0.90 15.48 9.53
C ALA A 146 -1.06 16.86 8.88
N THR A 147 -0.03 17.72 8.95
CA THR A 147 -0.02 19.03 8.28
C THR A 147 -0.19 18.87 6.76
N SER A 148 0.51 17.92 6.14
CA SER A 148 0.39 17.68 4.70
C SER A 148 -1.01 17.21 4.28
N VAL A 149 -1.69 16.43 5.13
CA VAL A 149 -3.09 16.03 4.92
C VAL A 149 -4.02 17.24 5.04
N ALA A 150 -3.85 18.05 6.09
CA ALA A 150 -4.65 19.27 6.27
C ALA A 150 -4.54 20.21 5.06
N THR A 151 -3.33 20.43 4.55
CA THR A 151 -3.11 21.24 3.35
C THR A 151 -3.81 20.70 2.10
N ILE A 152 -3.95 19.38 1.96
CA ILE A 152 -4.69 18.79 0.83
C ILE A 152 -6.19 19.04 0.95
N LEU A 153 -6.72 19.07 2.17
CA LEU A 153 -8.15 19.26 2.43
C LEU A 153 -8.61 20.71 2.25
N GLY A 154 -7.69 21.69 2.31
CA GLY A 154 -7.99 23.12 2.24
C GLY A 154 -8.01 23.76 3.62
#